data_AF-A0A2E3Q240-F1
#
_entry.id   AF-A0A2E3Q240-F1
#
_cell.length_a   1.000
_cell.length_b   1.000
_cell.length_c   1.000
_cell.angle_alpha   90.00
_cell.angle_beta   90.00
_cell.angle_gamma   90.00
#
_symmetry.space_group_name_H-M   'P 1'
#
loop_
_entity.id
_entity.type
_entity.pdbx_description
1 polymer ?
#
loop_
_entity_poly.entity_id
_entity_poly.type
_entity_poly.pdbx_seq_one_letter_code
_entity_poly.pdbx_strand_id
1 'polypeptide(L)'
;VNRQWKDQSGQTHEEATFVDCESWGRQAEVMHQYLGKGREVMIEGRLRMDRWQDKQSGANRSKLLVVVESFQFTGGRGEAGGSAAIETTQSRSASGASSSAPAGSVDDGDIPF
;
A
#
# COMPACT_ATOMS: atom_id res chain seq x y z
N VAL A 1 -16.72 -0.07 7.25
CA VAL A 1 -17.09 -1.18 6.34
C VAL A 1 -18.54 -1.55 6.63
N ASN A 2 -19.38 -1.64 5.60
CA ASN A 2 -20.79 -1.97 5.76
C ASN A 2 -21.06 -3.41 5.27
N ARG A 3 -21.84 -4.18 6.02
CA ARG A 3 -22.29 -5.52 5.64
C ARG A 3 -23.81 -5.55 5.60
N GLN A 4 -24.38 -5.98 4.47
CA GLN A 4 -25.80 -6.24 4.33
C GLN A 4 -26.06 -7.75 4.22
N TRP A 5 -27.08 -8.26 4.90
CA TRP A 5 -27.52 -9.65 4.79
C TRP A 5 -29.03 -9.79 4.99
N LYS A 6 -29.60 -10.91 4.54
CA LYS A 6 -31.02 -11.25 4.77
C LYS A 6 -31.13 -12.31 5.85
N ASP A 7 -32.08 -12.15 6.76
CA ASP A 7 -32.41 -13.16 7.75
C ASP A 7 -33.41 -14.21 7.21
N GLN A 8 -33.73 -15.21 8.03
CA GLN A 8 -34.68 -16.28 7.67
C GLN A 8 -36.13 -15.78 7.48
N SER A 9 -36.45 -14.58 8.00
CA SER A 9 -37.75 -13.93 7.82
C SER A 9 -37.83 -13.08 6.54
N GLY A 10 -36.72 -13.00 5.79
CA GLY A 10 -36.62 -12.22 4.56
C GLY A 10 -36.33 -10.72 4.79
N GLN A 11 -36.13 -10.29 6.03
CA GLN A 11 -35.75 -8.90 6.35
C GLN A 11 -34.27 -8.66 6.02
N THR A 12 -33.98 -7.48 5.49
CA THR A 12 -32.61 -7.05 5.18
C THR A 12 -32.06 -6.28 6.37
N HIS A 13 -30.91 -6.73 6.86
CA HIS A 13 -30.16 -6.10 7.95
C HIS A 13 -28.92 -5.42 7.39
N GLU A 14 -28.54 -4.33 8.04
CA GLU A 14 -27.34 -3.56 7.73
C GLU A 14 -26.50 -3.37 9.00
N GLU A 15 -25.20 -3.63 8.91
CA GLU A 15 -24.25 -3.43 9.99
C GLU A 15 -23.07 -2.58 9.54
N ALA A 16 -22.90 -1.45 10.23
CA ALA A 16 -21.78 -0.55 10.04
C ALA A 16 -20.67 -0.87 11.06
N THR A 17 -19.51 -1.30 10.56
CA THR A 17 -18.32 -1.55 11.37
C THR A 17 -17.28 -0.46 11.13
N PHE A 18 -16.82 0.15 12.23
CA PHE A 18 -15.75 1.14 12.22
C PHE A 18 -14.44 0.46 12.66
N VAL A 19 -13.38 0.68 11.89
CA VAL A 19 -12.06 0.09 12.14
C VAL A 19 -11.04 1.20 12.09
N ASP A 20 -10.24 1.30 13.15
CA ASP A 20 -9.14 2.24 13.19
C ASP A 20 -7.95 1.71 12.39
N CYS A 21 -7.39 2.57 11.56
CA CYS A 21 -6.24 2.27 10.72
C CYS A 21 -5.11 3.25 11.05
N GLU A 22 -3.88 2.74 11.09
CA GLU A 22 -2.68 3.50 11.40
C GLU A 22 -1.70 3.39 10.23
N SER A 23 -1.29 4.54 9.69
CA SER A 23 -0.30 4.61 8.60
C SER A 23 0.82 5.58 8.99
N TRP A 24 2.02 5.34 8.47
CA TRP A 24 3.22 6.11 8.82
C TRP A 24 4.04 6.46 7.58
N GLY A 25 4.96 7.41 7.76
CA GLY A 25 5.90 7.83 6.73
C GLY A 25 5.21 8.34 5.46
N ARG A 26 5.77 7.99 4.30
CA ARG A 26 5.29 8.49 3.00
C ARG A 26 3.84 8.10 2.68
N GLN A 27 3.38 6.93 3.14
CA GLN A 27 2.00 6.50 2.92
C GLN A 27 1.01 7.43 3.62
N ALA A 28 1.32 7.82 4.86
CA ALA A 28 0.53 8.76 5.64
C ALA A 28 0.46 10.14 4.98
N GLU A 29 1.57 10.63 4.42
CA GLU A 29 1.62 11.91 3.70
C GLU A 29 0.69 11.91 2.49
N VAL A 30 0.73 10.85 1.68
CA VAL A 30 -0.15 10.70 0.51
C VAL A 30 -1.60 10.56 0.95
N MET A 31 -1.88 9.74 1.96
CA MET A 31 -3.23 9.59 2.51
C MET A 31 -3.76 10.94 3.01
N HIS A 32 -2.97 11.72 3.73
CA HIS A 32 -3.35 13.05 4.19
C HIS A 32 -3.64 14.03 3.04
N GLN A 33 -2.88 13.96 1.95
CA GLN A 33 -3.07 14.85 0.80
C GLN A 33 -4.33 14.52 -0.03
N TYR A 34 -4.67 13.23 -0.18
CA TYR A 34 -5.70 12.78 -1.13
C TYR A 34 -6.96 12.20 -0.48
N LEU A 35 -6.92 11.82 0.80
CA LEU A 35 -8.10 11.38 1.54
C LEU A 35 -8.80 12.57 2.21
N GLY A 36 -10.12 12.45 2.23
CA GLY A 36 -11.03 13.34 2.93
C GLY A 36 -12.23 12.55 3.41
N LYS A 37 -13.08 13.17 4.24
CA LYS A 37 -14.29 12.51 4.75
C LYS A 37 -15.14 11.99 3.58
N GLY A 38 -15.55 10.73 3.67
CA GLY A 38 -16.41 10.08 2.68
C GLY A 38 -15.69 9.56 1.43
N ARG A 39 -14.37 9.73 1.32
CA ARG A 39 -13.60 9.11 0.23
C ARG A 39 -13.40 7.61 0.48
N GLU A 40 -13.63 6.82 -0.55
CA GLU A 40 -13.48 5.37 -0.52
C GLU A 40 -12.03 4.97 -0.80
N VAL A 41 -11.53 4.05 0.04
CA VAL A 41 -10.16 3.53 -0.05
C VAL A 41 -10.16 2.06 0.33
N MET A 42 -9.43 1.26 -0.44
CA MET A 42 -9.06 -0.09 -0.09
C MET A 42 -7.75 -0.06 0.70
N ILE A 43 -7.73 -0.75 1.83
CA ILE A 43 -6.57 -0.81 2.73
C ILE A 43 -6.15 -2.27 2.86
N GLU A 44 -4.85 -2.52 2.69
CA GLU A 44 -4.19 -3.79 2.96
C GLU A 44 -3.13 -3.59 4.05
N GLY A 45 -3.00 -4.57 4.93
CA GLY A 45 -2.01 -4.55 5.99
C GLY A 45 -2.30 -5.62 7.03
N ARG A 46 -1.94 -5.35 8.27
CA ARG A 46 -2.00 -6.33 9.36
C ARG A 46 -2.78 -5.84 10.57
N LEU A 47 -3.43 -6.78 11.26
CA LEU A 47 -4.08 -6.51 12.54
C LEU A 47 -3.03 -6.41 13.66
N ARG A 48 -3.17 -5.39 14.49
CA ARG A 48 -2.37 -5.17 15.69
C ARG A 48 -3.29 -4.95 16.88
N MET A 49 -3.02 -5.68 17.96
CA MET A 49 -3.64 -5.41 19.26
C MET A 49 -2.73 -4.45 20.02
N ASP A 50 -3.11 -3.18 20.10
CA ASP A 50 -2.37 -2.20 20.90
C ASP A 50 -2.86 -2.24 22.34
N ARG A 51 -1.92 -2.17 23.29
CA ARG A 51 -2.21 -2.22 24.73
C ARG A 51 -1.48 -1.08 25.43
N TRP A 52 -2.20 -0.31 26.22
CA TRP A 52 -1.63 0.82 26.96
C TRP A 52 -2.30 0.97 28.32
N GLN A 53 -1.66 1.69 29.24
CA GLN A 53 -2.27 2.13 30.49
C GLN A 53 -2.87 3.50 30.33
N ASP A 54 -4.14 3.61 30.72
CA ASP A 54 -4.82 4.89 30.78
C ASP A 54 -4.19 5.79 31.86
N LYS A 55 -3.79 7.00 31.49
CA LYS A 55 -3.03 7.90 32.38
C LYS A 55 -3.88 8.46 33.54
N GLN A 56 -5.20 8.49 33.41
CA GLN A 56 -6.10 9.00 34.45
C GLN A 56 -6.51 7.91 35.44
N SER A 57 -6.89 6.74 34.94
CA SER A 57 -7.42 5.64 35.76
C SER A 57 -6.38 4.58 36.12
N GLY A 58 -5.21 4.57 35.47
CA GLY A 58 -4.21 3.50 35.61
C GLY A 58 -4.65 2.15 35.01
N ALA A 59 -5.83 2.08 34.39
CA ALA A 59 -6.39 0.83 33.89
C ALA A 59 -5.70 0.39 32.58
N ASN A 60 -5.47 -0.91 32.44
CA ASN A 60 -5.00 -1.51 31.18
C ASN A 60 -6.13 -1.44 30.14
N ARG A 61 -5.83 -0.88 28.97
CA ARG A 61 -6.72 -0.82 27.81
C ARG A 61 -6.11 -1.57 26.65
N SER A 62 -6.96 -2.06 25.77
CA SER A 62 -6.55 -2.71 24.53
C SER A 62 -7.46 -2.29 23.38
N LYS A 63 -6.89 -2.12 22.19
CA LYS A 63 -7.63 -1.82 20.96
C LYS A 63 -7.07 -2.61 19.79
N LEU A 64 -7.97 -3.14 18.98
CA LEU A 64 -7.60 -3.77 17.72
C LEU A 64 -7.58 -2.70 16.62
N LEU A 65 -6.47 -2.60 15.90
CA LEU A 65 -6.28 -1.65 14.80
C LEU A 65 -5.61 -2.34 13.61
N VAL A 66 -5.72 -1.72 12.44
CA VAL A 66 -5.02 -2.15 11.22
C VAL A 66 -3.80 -1.27 11.01
N VAL A 67 -2.61 -1.86 10.96
CA VAL A 67 -1.41 -1.15 10.46
C VAL A 67 -1.41 -1.27 8.95
N VAL A 68 -1.48 -0.12 8.27
CA VAL A 68 -1.54 -0.05 6.81
C VAL A 68 -0.18 -0.37 6.22
N GLU A 69 -0.15 -1.29 5.26
CA GLU A 69 1.05 -1.64 4.50
C GLU A 69 0.92 -1.22 3.03
N SER A 70 -0.30 -1.22 2.49
CA SER A 70 -0.62 -0.75 1.14
C SER A 70 -2.06 -0.21 1.10
N PHE A 71 -2.35 0.70 0.17
CA PHE A 71 -3.70 1.21 -0.04
C PHE A 71 -3.94 1.54 -1.51
N GLN A 72 -5.21 1.54 -1.90
CA GLN A 72 -5.66 1.94 -3.23
C GLN A 72 -6.90 2.81 -3.11
N PHE A 73 -6.93 3.93 -3.84
CA PHE A 73 -8.13 4.74 -3.93
C PHE A 73 -9.12 4.06 -4.87
N THR A 74 -10.32 3.77 -4.37
CA THR A 74 -11.35 3.05 -5.13
C THR A 74 -12.51 3.96 -5.54
N GLY A 75 -12.62 5.14 -4.93
CA GLY A 75 -13.62 6.14 -5.28
C GLY A 75 -13.21 6.95 -6.50
N GLY A 76 -14.02 6.91 -7.58
CA GLY A 76 -13.75 7.65 -8.81
C GLY A 76 -15.01 8.17 -9.48
N ARG A 77 -15.47 9.37 -9.09
CA ARG A 77 -16.08 10.37 -10.00
C ARG A 77 -16.21 11.74 -9.32
N GLY A 78 -15.28 12.64 -9.63
CA GLY A 78 -15.35 14.04 -9.19
C GLY A 78 -14.01 14.78 -9.33
N GLU A 79 -13.78 15.30 -10.53
CA GLU A 79 -12.68 16.15 -10.98
C GLU A 79 -11.32 15.52 -11.32
N ALA A 80 -10.78 16.07 -12.41
CA ALA A 80 -9.81 15.47 -13.30
C ALA A 80 -8.39 15.45 -12.75
N GLY A 81 -7.63 14.44 -13.18
CA GLY A 81 -6.18 14.55 -13.33
C GLY A 81 -5.38 13.78 -12.29
N GLY A 82 -4.91 12.59 -12.70
CA GLY A 82 -3.76 11.96 -12.06
C GLY A 82 -3.99 10.49 -11.74
N SER A 83 -4.02 9.65 -12.77
CA SER A 83 -3.63 8.24 -12.60
C SER A 83 -2.17 8.21 -12.12
N ALA A 84 -1.95 8.23 -10.82
CA ALA A 84 -0.68 7.80 -10.24
C ALA A 84 -0.66 6.27 -10.24
N ALA A 85 -0.62 5.68 -11.43
CA ALA A 85 -0.07 4.35 -11.61
C ALA A 85 1.40 4.48 -11.24
N ILE A 86 1.78 3.92 -10.10
CA ILE A 86 3.19 3.74 -9.74
C ILE A 86 3.69 2.65 -10.68
N GLU A 87 4.12 3.07 -11.86
CA GLU A 87 4.85 2.24 -12.79
C GLU A 87 6.26 2.08 -12.20
N THR A 88 6.51 0.93 -11.58
CA THR A 88 7.86 0.49 -11.25
C THR A 88 8.56 0.21 -12.58
N THR A 89 9.07 1.26 -13.22
CA THR A 89 9.96 1.14 -14.37
C THR A 89 11.30 0.65 -13.84
N GLN A 90 11.38 -0.66 -13.61
CA GLN A 90 12.65 -1.35 -13.44
C GLN A 90 13.43 -1.14 -14.73
N SER A 91 14.45 -0.29 -14.65
CA SER A 91 15.36 0.04 -15.75
C SER A 91 16.04 -1.24 -16.24
N ARG A 92 15.42 -1.91 -17.20
CA ARG A 92 16.10 -2.88 -18.05
C ARG A 92 16.81 -2.08 -19.14
N SER A 93 18.07 -1.78 -18.89
CA SER A 93 18.99 -1.30 -19.91
C SER A 93 19.09 -2.36 -21.01
N ALA A 94 18.35 -2.14 -22.10
CA ALA A 94 18.47 -2.90 -23.34
C ALA A 94 19.74 -2.44 -24.06
N SER A 95 20.83 -3.16 -23.86
CA SER A 95 22.05 -3.01 -24.65
C SER A 95 21.94 -3.84 -25.93
N GLY A 96 21.89 -3.13 -27.06
CA GLY A 96 22.75 -3.41 -28.22
C GLY A 96 22.48 -4.68 -29.03
N ALA A 97 21.92 -4.48 -30.21
CA ALA A 97 21.82 -5.46 -31.28
C ALA A 97 23.17 -6.03 -31.73
N SER A 98 23.10 -7.28 -32.17
CA SER A 98 24.05 -8.10 -32.92
C SER A 98 24.89 -7.42 -34.01
N SER A 99 26.20 -7.73 -34.07
CA SER A 99 26.89 -8.15 -35.31
C SER A 99 28.35 -8.61 -35.08
N SER A 100 28.60 -9.86 -35.46
CA SER A 100 29.75 -10.40 -36.21
C SER A 100 31.22 -10.09 -35.83
N ALA A 101 31.97 -11.19 -35.58
CA ALA A 101 33.44 -11.28 -35.49
C ALA A 101 34.16 -10.87 -36.80
N PRO A 102 35.47 -10.50 -36.74
CA PRO A 102 36.53 -11.51 -36.88
C PRO A 102 37.80 -11.27 -36.01
N ALA A 103 38.74 -12.20 -36.15
CA ALA A 103 39.93 -12.50 -35.35
C ALA A 103 41.03 -11.42 -35.27
N GLY A 104 41.84 -11.47 -34.21
CA GLY A 104 43.14 -10.77 -34.13
C GLY A 104 43.84 -10.89 -32.76
N SER A 105 44.89 -11.72 -32.72
CA SER A 105 46.06 -11.73 -31.81
C SER A 105 45.88 -11.70 -30.29
N VAL A 106 46.23 -12.84 -29.69
CA VAL A 106 46.73 -12.98 -28.32
C VAL A 106 48.00 -12.14 -28.14
N ASP A 107 48.08 -11.37 -27.05
CA ASP A 107 49.34 -10.88 -26.51
C ASP A 107 49.32 -11.09 -24.99
N ASP A 108 50.35 -11.79 -24.54
CA ASP A 108 50.55 -12.35 -23.21
C ASP A 108 51.42 -11.37 -22.42
N GLY A 109 50.91 -10.82 -21.31
CA GLY A 109 51.79 -10.35 -20.23
C GLY A 109 51.62 -8.91 -19.73
N ASP A 110 50.58 -8.64 -18.94
CA ASP A 110 50.72 -7.71 -17.80
C ASP A 110 49.60 -7.92 -16.76
N ILE A 111 49.88 -8.71 -15.71
CA ILE A 111 49.05 -8.78 -14.51
C ILE A 111 49.91 -8.24 -13.35
N PRO A 112 49.76 -6.97 -12.95
CA PRO A 112 50.40 -6.47 -11.74
C PRO A 112 49.66 -6.96 -10.48
N PHE A 113 50.47 -7.29 -9.46
CA PHE A 113 50.11 -7.86 -8.14
C PHE A 113 49.08 -7.08 -7.33
#